data_AF-A0AAJ1VNG1-F1
#
_entry.id   AF-A0AAJ1VNG1-F1
#
_cell.length_a   1.000
_cell.length_b   1.000
_cell.length_c   1.000
_cell.angle_alpha   90.00
_cell.angle_beta   90.00
_cell.angle_gamma   90.00
#
_symmetry.space_group_name_H-M   'P 1'
#
loop_
_entity.id
_entity.type
_entity.pdbx_description
1 polymer ?
#
loop_
_entity_poly.entity_id
_entity_poly.type
_entity_poly.pdbx_seq_one_letter_code
_entity_poly.pdbx_strand_id
1 'polypeptide(L)'
;MAHSLKNNDYQPYQPDPRILAESVLDITEYLGNTAASPLSVNIFCLEHDLNFDDFTQIWRCLSKIVTDQDNIGLKITFPLIKKRLKQAAGPQVKEFNDQAMVGLIKVFAKNLIPDLYVLSLSIEDDYQASEQNRSH
;
A
#
# COMPACT_ATOMS: atom_id res chain seq x y z
N MET A 1 -14.61 37.82 49.77
CA MET A 1 -15.29 37.13 48.66
C MET A 1 -14.27 36.88 47.56
N ALA A 2 -13.73 35.66 47.48
CA ALA A 2 -12.78 35.29 46.43
C ALA A 2 -13.59 34.85 45.20
N HIS A 3 -13.43 35.55 44.08
CA HIS A 3 -13.95 35.11 42.79
C HIS A 3 -13.17 33.87 42.36
N SER A 4 -13.82 32.70 42.46
CA SER A 4 -13.38 31.48 41.80
C SER A 4 -13.54 31.69 40.29
N LEU A 5 -12.44 31.92 39.60
CA LEU A 5 -12.38 31.86 38.15
C LEU A 5 -12.68 30.41 37.77
N LYS A 6 -13.88 30.16 37.25
CA LYS A 6 -14.23 28.86 36.66
C LYS A 6 -13.20 28.55 35.58
N ASN A 7 -12.50 27.44 35.73
CA ASN A 7 -11.62 26.89 34.70
C ASN A 7 -12.40 26.85 33.39
N ASN A 8 -11.91 27.59 32.40
CA ASN A 8 -12.45 27.58 31.06
C ASN A 8 -11.99 26.24 30.46
N ASP A 9 -12.89 25.26 30.39
CA ASP A 9 -12.62 23.93 29.85
C ASP A 9 -12.34 24.06 28.34
N TYR A 10 -11.10 24.43 27.98
CA TYR A 10 -10.64 24.41 26.61
C TYR A 10 -10.63 22.97 26.13
N GLN A 11 -11.62 22.61 25.32
CA GLN A 11 -11.59 21.38 24.53
C GLN A 11 -10.89 21.71 23.21
N PRO A 12 -9.69 21.16 22.93
CA PRO A 12 -9.03 21.39 21.66
C PRO A 12 -9.92 20.87 20.52
N TYR A 13 -10.11 21.67 19.48
CA TYR A 13 -10.79 21.23 18.26
C TYR A 13 -10.13 19.97 17.72
N GLN A 14 -10.93 18.92 17.51
CA GLN A 14 -10.51 17.68 16.87
C GLN A 14 -11.19 17.62 15.50
N PRO A 15 -10.45 17.77 14.39
CA PRO A 15 -11.02 17.59 13.06
C PRO A 15 -11.53 16.16 12.87
N ASP A 16 -12.60 16.00 12.09
CA ASP A 16 -13.10 14.68 11.71
C ASP A 16 -12.00 13.90 10.96
N PRO A 17 -11.59 12.71 11.41
CA PRO A 17 -10.54 11.93 10.77
C PRO A 17 -10.81 11.64 9.29
N ARG A 18 -12.08 11.60 8.86
CA ARG A 18 -12.46 11.42 7.45
C ARG A 18 -12.10 12.64 6.62
N ILE A 19 -12.34 13.84 7.15
CA ILE A 19 -11.94 15.09 6.48
C ILE A 19 -10.42 15.15 6.34
N LEU A 20 -9.69 14.72 7.36
CA LEU A 20 -8.23 14.62 7.29
C LEU A 20 -7.77 13.63 6.23
N ALA A 21 -8.37 12.44 6.18
CA ALA A 21 -8.05 11.41 5.19
C ALA A 21 -8.28 11.93 3.76
N GLU A 22 -9.47 12.45 3.47
CA GLU A 22 -9.83 13.03 2.17
C GLU A 22 -8.87 14.16 1.78
N SER A 23 -8.57 15.08 2.71
CA SER A 23 -7.63 16.18 2.45
C SER A 23 -6.23 15.68 2.09
N VAL A 24 -5.77 14.59 2.72
CA VAL A 24 -4.49 13.97 2.41
C VAL A 24 -4.53 13.32 1.03
N LEU A 25 -5.61 12.60 0.71
CA LEU A 25 -5.79 11.96 -0.59
C LEU A 25 -5.79 12.99 -1.73
N ASP A 26 -6.56 14.07 -1.61
CA ASP A 26 -6.62 15.18 -2.58
C ASP A 26 -5.22 15.78 -2.85
N ILE A 27 -4.46 16.06 -1.77
CA ILE A 27 -3.10 16.59 -1.90
C ILE A 27 -2.20 15.58 -2.61
N THR A 28 -2.30 14.30 -2.27
CA THR A 28 -1.43 13.28 -2.86
C THR A 28 -1.75 13.02 -4.33
N GLU A 29 -3.02 13.06 -4.72
CA GLU A 29 -3.44 13.01 -6.12
C GLU A 29 -2.84 14.20 -6.90
N TYR A 30 -2.94 15.42 -6.36
CA TYR A 30 -2.32 16.60 -6.96
C TYR A 30 -0.79 16.46 -7.13
N LEU A 31 -0.13 15.74 -6.21
CA LEU A 31 1.30 15.44 -6.28
C LEU A 31 1.64 14.25 -7.21
N GLY A 32 0.65 13.68 -7.90
CA GLY A 32 0.83 12.60 -8.88
C GLY A 32 0.74 11.20 -8.29
N ASN A 33 0.10 11.02 -7.12
CA ASN A 33 -0.24 9.68 -6.63
C ASN A 33 -1.18 8.98 -7.62
N THR A 34 -0.92 7.71 -7.89
CA THR A 34 -1.80 6.87 -8.73
C THR A 34 -1.84 5.45 -8.18
N ALA A 35 -2.91 4.70 -8.47
CA ALA A 35 -3.05 3.31 -8.07
C ALA A 35 -1.89 2.40 -8.54
N ALA A 36 -1.27 2.70 -9.69
CA ALA A 36 -0.15 1.93 -10.24
C ALA A 36 1.24 2.43 -9.80
N SER A 37 1.31 3.67 -9.29
CA SER A 37 2.54 4.28 -8.79
C SER A 37 2.26 5.11 -7.54
N PRO A 38 1.99 4.45 -6.40
CA PRO A 38 1.68 5.15 -5.16
C PRO A 38 2.90 5.89 -4.62
N LEU A 39 2.68 7.05 -4.00
CA LEU A 39 3.76 7.90 -3.49
C LEU A 39 4.43 7.31 -2.24
N SER A 40 3.63 6.72 -1.35
CA SER A 40 4.13 6.07 -0.13
C SER A 40 3.21 4.93 0.30
N VAL A 41 3.74 4.02 1.11
CA VAL A 41 2.98 2.86 1.61
C VAL A 41 1.78 3.30 2.44
N ASN A 42 1.92 4.36 3.25
CA ASN A 42 0.83 4.85 4.09
C ASN A 42 -0.32 5.43 3.27
N ILE A 43 -0.01 6.11 2.16
CA ILE A 43 -1.05 6.60 1.24
C ILE A 43 -1.75 5.43 0.55
N PHE A 44 -1.00 4.44 0.07
CA PHE A 44 -1.60 3.22 -0.49
C PHE A 44 -2.50 2.50 0.52
N CYS A 45 -2.06 2.38 1.78
CA CYS A 45 -2.86 1.79 2.83
C CYS A 45 -4.14 2.61 3.12
N LEU A 46 -4.03 3.93 3.13
CA LEU A 46 -5.17 4.84 3.32
C LEU A 46 -6.19 4.73 2.18
N GLU A 47 -5.74 4.73 0.92
CA GLU A 47 -6.59 4.60 -0.27
C GLU A 47 -7.36 3.27 -0.34
N HIS A 48 -6.83 2.23 0.30
CA HIS A 48 -7.37 0.87 0.23
C HIS A 48 -7.94 0.37 1.56
N ASP A 49 -8.18 1.27 2.52
CA ASP A 49 -8.71 0.96 3.85
C ASP A 49 -7.95 -0.18 4.56
N LEU A 50 -6.63 -0.23 4.36
CA LEU A 50 -5.77 -1.22 4.99
C LEU A 50 -5.41 -0.77 6.40
N ASN A 51 -5.65 -1.65 7.36
CA ASN A 51 -5.24 -1.40 8.74
C ASN A 51 -3.77 -1.81 8.98
N PHE A 52 -3.29 -1.59 10.19
CA PHE A 52 -1.90 -1.89 10.56
C PHE A 52 -1.56 -3.39 10.51
N ASP A 53 -2.54 -4.27 10.78
CA ASP A 53 -2.35 -5.71 10.68
C ASP A 53 -2.21 -6.15 9.22
N ASP A 54 -3.01 -5.58 8.31
CA ASP A 54 -2.89 -5.80 6.86
C ASP A 54 -1.51 -5.38 6.37
N PHE A 55 -1.08 -4.17 6.73
CA PHE A 55 0.26 -3.67 6.43
C PHE A 55 1.35 -4.64 6.89
N THR A 56 1.27 -5.11 8.13
CA THR A 56 2.26 -6.02 8.72
C THR A 56 2.28 -7.37 8.02
N GLN A 57 1.12 -7.91 7.66
CA GLN A 57 1.00 -9.17 6.93
C GLN A 57 1.57 -9.07 5.51
N ILE A 58 1.25 -7.99 4.79
CA ILE A 58 1.81 -7.70 3.48
C ILE A 58 3.33 -7.61 3.56
N TRP A 59 3.85 -6.80 4.49
CA TRP A 59 5.29 -6.61 4.67
C TRP A 59 6.01 -7.93 4.93
N ARG A 60 5.49 -8.75 5.85
CA ARG A 60 6.05 -10.08 6.14
C ARG A 60 6.00 -11.02 4.93
N CYS A 61 4.91 -11.01 4.18
CA CYS A 61 4.74 -11.83 2.99
C CYS A 61 5.78 -11.48 1.92
N LEU A 62 5.93 -10.19 1.60
CA LEU A 62 6.88 -9.70 0.61
C LEU A 62 8.33 -9.94 1.03
N SER A 63 8.68 -9.67 2.29
CA SER A 63 10.02 -9.96 2.82
C SER A 63 10.35 -11.44 2.72
N LYS A 64 9.40 -12.33 3.03
CA LYS A 64 9.58 -13.77 2.86
C LYS A 64 9.77 -14.17 1.40
N ILE A 65 9.07 -13.53 0.46
CA ILE A 65 9.22 -13.80 -0.98
C ILE A 65 10.66 -13.52 -1.44
N VAL A 66 11.22 -12.38 -1.03
CA VAL A 66 12.63 -12.03 -1.30
C VAL A 66 13.57 -13.08 -0.69
N THR A 67 13.39 -13.39 0.60
CA THR A 67 14.22 -14.39 1.29
C THR A 67 14.13 -15.79 0.65
N ASP A 68 12.95 -16.20 0.19
CA ASP A 68 12.78 -17.48 -0.49
C ASP A 68 13.47 -17.45 -1.88
N GLN A 69 13.42 -16.33 -2.61
CA GLN A 69 14.14 -16.21 -3.89
C GLN A 69 15.64 -16.43 -3.71
N ASP A 70 16.24 -15.78 -2.71
CA ASP A 70 17.68 -15.84 -2.46
C ASP A 70 18.12 -17.22 -1.96
N ASN A 71 17.35 -17.83 -1.06
CA ASN A 71 17.77 -19.06 -0.38
C ASN A 71 17.51 -20.35 -1.17
N ILE A 72 16.41 -20.39 -1.94
CA ILE A 72 15.99 -21.62 -2.64
C ILE A 72 15.92 -21.46 -4.16
N GLY A 73 16.40 -20.32 -4.70
CA GLY A 73 16.44 -20.06 -6.13
C GLY A 73 15.06 -20.06 -6.79
N LEU A 74 14.01 -19.78 -6.02
CA LEU A 74 12.64 -19.84 -6.50
C LEU A 74 12.42 -18.74 -7.54
N LYS A 75 12.04 -19.11 -8.76
CA LYS A 75 11.64 -18.13 -9.78
C LYS A 75 10.36 -17.43 -9.33
N ILE A 76 10.49 -16.20 -8.86
CA ILE A 76 9.36 -15.37 -8.44
C ILE A 76 8.71 -14.73 -9.67
N THR A 77 7.40 -14.89 -9.80
CA THR A 77 6.58 -14.32 -10.89
C THR A 77 5.42 -13.51 -10.31
N PHE A 78 4.86 -12.57 -11.09
CA PHE A 78 3.71 -11.79 -10.66
C PHE A 78 2.53 -12.66 -10.15
N PRO A 79 2.09 -13.72 -10.87
CA PRO A 79 1.00 -14.56 -10.38
C PRO A 79 1.30 -15.26 -9.06
N LEU A 80 2.56 -15.64 -8.81
CA LEU A 80 2.97 -16.25 -7.54
C LEU A 80 2.91 -15.25 -6.39
N ILE A 81 3.44 -14.03 -6.59
CA ILE A 81 3.38 -12.97 -5.58
C ILE A 81 1.93 -12.62 -5.26
N LYS A 82 1.13 -12.37 -6.30
CA LYS A 82 -0.31 -12.09 -6.19
C LYS A 82 -1.02 -13.19 -5.39
N LYS A 83 -0.77 -14.46 -5.70
CA LYS A 83 -1.34 -15.60 -4.98
C LYS A 83 -0.94 -15.59 -3.51
N ARG A 84 0.36 -15.42 -3.19
CA ARG A 84 0.86 -15.43 -1.81
C ARG A 84 0.29 -14.26 -1.00
N LEU A 85 0.21 -13.07 -1.57
CA LEU A 85 -0.40 -11.91 -0.93
C LEU A 85 -1.88 -12.13 -0.62
N LYS A 86 -2.66 -12.61 -1.60
CA LYS A 86 -4.09 -12.93 -1.38
C LYS A 86 -4.33 -14.04 -0.35
N GLN A 87 -3.34 -14.93 -0.14
CA GLN A 87 -3.39 -15.97 0.89
C GLN A 87 -2.98 -15.47 2.28
N ALA A 88 -2.04 -14.52 2.34
CA ALA A 88 -1.41 -14.08 3.57
C ALA A 88 -2.10 -12.87 4.22
N ALA A 89 -2.73 -12.00 3.43
CA ALA A 89 -3.28 -10.73 3.89
C ALA A 89 -4.82 -10.75 4.08
N GLY A 90 -5.34 -9.67 4.68
CA GLY A 90 -6.76 -9.49 4.95
C GLY A 90 -7.67 -9.44 3.72
N PRO A 91 -9.01 -9.39 3.93
CA PRO A 91 -9.99 -9.49 2.86
C PRO A 91 -9.83 -8.41 1.77
N GLN A 92 -9.42 -7.20 2.13
CA GLN A 92 -9.20 -6.07 1.21
C GLN A 92 -8.21 -6.45 0.09
N VAL A 93 -7.10 -7.11 0.45
CA VAL A 93 -6.06 -7.52 -0.51
C VAL A 93 -6.56 -8.60 -1.47
N LYS A 94 -7.56 -9.39 -1.08
CA LYS A 94 -8.17 -10.40 -1.96
C LYS A 94 -8.97 -9.76 -3.09
N GLU A 95 -9.57 -8.60 -2.84
CA GLU A 95 -10.33 -7.82 -3.82
C GLU A 95 -9.44 -6.99 -4.76
N PHE A 96 -8.14 -6.88 -4.49
CA PHE A 96 -7.24 -6.13 -5.36
C PHE A 96 -7.21 -6.70 -6.78
N ASN A 97 -7.41 -5.79 -7.74
CA ASN A 97 -7.16 -6.01 -9.15
C ASN A 97 -5.64 -6.02 -9.43
N ASP A 98 -5.26 -6.28 -10.69
CA ASP A 98 -3.85 -6.38 -11.06
C ASP A 98 -3.11 -5.04 -10.87
N GLN A 99 -3.75 -3.92 -11.21
CA GLN A 99 -3.16 -2.59 -11.08
C GLN A 99 -2.83 -2.24 -9.62
N ALA A 100 -3.76 -2.46 -8.69
CA ALA A 100 -3.54 -2.25 -7.26
C ALA A 100 -2.47 -3.21 -6.72
N MET A 101 -2.42 -4.44 -7.21
CA MET A 101 -1.39 -5.41 -6.81
C MET A 101 0.01 -4.99 -7.28
N VAL A 102 0.12 -4.46 -8.50
CA VAL A 102 1.38 -3.90 -9.02
C VAL A 102 1.78 -2.67 -8.21
N GLY A 103 0.85 -1.74 -7.96
CA GLY A 103 1.09 -0.55 -7.14
C GLY A 103 1.58 -0.89 -5.73
N LEU A 104 0.94 -1.87 -5.08
CA LEU A 104 1.36 -2.41 -3.78
C LEU A 104 2.81 -2.89 -3.82
N ILE A 105 3.14 -3.76 -4.77
CA ILE A 105 4.49 -4.35 -4.86
C ILE A 105 5.53 -3.26 -5.10
N LYS A 106 5.26 -2.32 -6.02
CA LYS A 106 6.15 -1.20 -6.33
C LYS A 106 6.36 -0.28 -5.13
N VAL A 107 5.30 0.09 -4.41
CA VAL A 107 5.42 1.03 -3.29
C VAL A 107 6.18 0.41 -2.12
N PHE A 108 5.98 -0.89 -1.86
CA PHE A 108 6.77 -1.61 -0.85
C PHE A 108 8.24 -1.78 -1.28
N ALA A 109 8.49 -2.09 -2.55
CA ALA A 109 9.86 -2.18 -3.07
C ALA A 109 10.62 -0.85 -2.95
N LYS A 110 9.95 0.27 -3.28
CA LYS A 110 10.53 1.61 -3.22
C LYS A 110 10.82 2.08 -1.78
N ASN A 111 9.94 1.76 -0.83
CA ASN A 111 9.98 2.38 0.51
C ASN A 111 10.55 1.47 1.60
N LEU A 112 10.35 0.15 1.52
CA LEU A 112 10.56 -0.76 2.66
C LEU A 112 11.40 -2.00 2.34
N ILE A 113 11.37 -2.50 1.10
CA ILE A 113 12.05 -3.76 0.71
C ILE A 113 12.84 -3.52 -0.59
N PRO A 114 14.04 -2.90 -0.53
CA PRO A 114 14.81 -2.57 -1.73
C PRO A 114 15.11 -3.79 -2.63
N ASP A 115 15.32 -4.97 -2.04
CA ASP A 115 15.62 -6.20 -2.76
C ASP A 115 14.44 -6.68 -3.64
N LEU A 116 13.22 -6.22 -3.35
CA LEU A 116 12.04 -6.46 -4.18
C LEU A 116 12.04 -5.62 -5.46
N TYR A 117 12.92 -4.61 -5.59
CA TYR A 117 12.89 -3.65 -6.69
C TYR A 117 13.05 -4.31 -8.05
N VAL A 118 14.03 -5.19 -8.22
CA VAL A 118 14.28 -5.89 -9.50
C VAL A 118 13.07 -6.73 -9.90
N LEU A 119 12.43 -7.39 -8.94
CA LEU A 119 11.18 -8.12 -9.17
C LEU A 119 10.06 -7.17 -9.58
N SER A 120 9.92 -6.02 -8.93
CA SER A 120 8.86 -5.04 -9.24
C SER A 120 8.94 -4.52 -10.67
N LEU A 121 10.15 -4.36 -11.22
CA LEU A 121 10.35 -3.97 -12.62
C LEU A 121 9.86 -5.04 -13.59
N SER A 122 10.21 -6.31 -13.32
CA SER A 122 9.80 -7.43 -14.19
C SER A 122 8.28 -7.61 -14.21
N ILE A 123 7.63 -7.35 -13.06
CA ILE A 123 6.17 -7.42 -12.90
C ILE A 123 5.47 -6.31 -13.69
N GLU A 124 6.04 -5.12 -13.72
CA GLU A 124 5.50 -4.00 -14.48
C GLU A 124 5.54 -4.30 -15.98
N ASP A 125 6.65 -4.85 -16.48
CA ASP A 125 6.76 -5.26 -17.88
C ASP A 125 5.71 -6.34 -18.25
N ASP A 126 5.55 -7.37 -17.40
CA ASP A 126 4.54 -8.42 -17.57
C ASP A 126 3.11 -7.84 -17.60
N TYR A 127 2.81 -6.88 -16.72
CA TYR A 127 1.51 -6.22 -16.65
C TYR A 127 1.22 -5.38 -17.91
N GLN A 128 2.16 -4.53 -18.33
CA GLN A 128 2.02 -3.68 -19.52
C GLN A 128 1.84 -4.52 -20.79
N ALA A 129 2.59 -5.61 -20.93
CA ALA A 129 2.44 -6.55 -22.04
C ALA A 129 1.04 -7.21 -22.06
N SER A 130 0.46 -7.51 -20.90
CA SER A 130 -0.87 -8.11 -20.81
C SER A 130 -2.00 -7.14 -21.17
N GLU A 131 -1.87 -5.86 -20.86
CA GLU A 131 -2.86 -4.83 -21.15
C GLU A 131 -2.88 -4.45 -22.65
N GLN A 132 -1.71 -4.43 -23.31
CA GLN A 132 -1.62 -4.21 -24.75
C GLN A 132 -2.32 -5.31 -25.56
N ASN A 133 -2.24 -6.58 -25.11
CA ASN A 133 -2.92 -7.70 -25.75
C ASN A 133 -4.44 -7.74 -25.52
N ARG A 134 -4.97 -7.02 -24.53
CA ARG A 134 -6.42 -6.89 -24.27
C ARG A 134 -7.09 -5.81 -25.10
N SER A 135 -6.29 -4.94 -25.74
CA SER A 135 -6.76 -3.80 -26.53
C SER A 135 -6.87 -4.12 -28.04
N HIS A 136 -6.76 -5.40 -28.41
CA HIS A 136 -6.88 -5.95 -29.77
C HIS A 136 -7.92 -7.07 -29.79
#